data_AF-A0A3M1FLH6-F1
#
_entry.id   AF-A0A3M1FLH6-F1
#
_cell.length_a   1.000
_cell.length_b   1.000
_cell.length_c   1.000
_cell.angle_alpha   90.00
_cell.angle_beta   90.00
_cell.angle_gamma   90.00
#
_symmetry.space_group_name_H-M   'P 1'
#
loop_
_entity.id
_entity.type
_entity.pdbx_description
1 polymer ?
#
loop_
_entity_poly.entity_id
_entity_poly.type
_entity_poly.pdbx_seq_one_letter_code
_entity_poly.pdbx_strand_id
1 'polypeptide(L)' 'MGIIATIAEQRIREAQARGDLDDLPGAGKPLALEEDSPFVPPELRMAYKVLKNAGYIPPEIELRRDIHSL' A
#
# COMPACT_ATOMS: atom_id res chain seq x y z
N MET A 1 -19.27 9.49 10.05
CA MET A 1 -18.55 10.17 8.95
C MET A 1 -18.86 11.66 9.03
N GLY A 2 -17.84 12.53 9.06
CA GLY A 2 -18.03 13.99 9.18
C GLY A 2 -18.36 14.66 7.84
N ILE A 3 -18.87 15.89 7.88
CA ILE A 3 -19.30 16.66 6.68
C ILE A 3 -18.15 16.80 5.65
N ILE A 4 -16.93 17.03 6.11
CA ILE A 4 -15.75 17.13 5.24
C ILE A 4 -15.52 15.83 4.46
N ALA A 5 -15.66 14.67 5.11
CA ALA A 5 -15.50 13.37 4.46
C ALA A 5 -16.55 13.15 3.37
N THR A 6 -17.80 13.57 3.61
CA THR A 6 -18.88 13.49 2.62
C THR A 6 -18.61 14.37 1.39
N ILE A 7 -18.13 15.60 1.61
CA ILE A 7 -17.78 16.51 0.51
C ILE A 7 -16.60 15.95 -0.29
N ALA A 8 -15.56 15.46 0.38
CA ALA A 8 -14.40 14.86 -0.26
C ALA A 8 -14.80 13.67 -1.15
N GLU A 9 -15.62 12.77 -0.60
CA GLU A 9 -16.13 11.59 -1.30
C GLU A 9 -16.93 11.98 -2.56
N GLN A 10 -17.80 12.99 -2.46
CA GLN A 10 -18.55 13.46 -3.62
C GLN A 10 -17.63 14.00 -4.72
N ARG A 11 -16.61 14.79 -4.36
CA ARG A 11 -15.64 15.33 -5.33
C ARG A 11 -14.82 14.23 -6.01
N ILE A 12 -14.42 13.20 -5.26
CA ILE A 12 -13.68 12.05 -5.79
C ILE A 12 -14.53 11.32 -6.85
N ARG A 13 -15.81 11.06 -6.56
CA ARG A 13 -16.72 10.39 -7.52
C ARG A 13 -16.94 11.22 -8.77
N GLU A 14 -17.10 12.54 -8.63
CA GLU A 14 -17.23 13.45 -9.77
C GLU A 14 -15.98 13.43 -10.65
N ALA A 15 -14.78 13.39 -10.06
CA ALA A 15 -13.51 13.28 -10.80
C ALA A 15 -13.37 11.93 -11.51
N GLN A 16 -13.73 10.83 -10.85
CA GLN A 16 -13.79 9.50 -11.45
C GLN A 16 -14.73 9.45 -12.66
N ALA A 17 -15.94 10.02 -12.53
CA ALA A 17 -16.92 10.03 -13.62
C ALA A 17 -16.46 10.83 -14.85
N ARG A 18 -15.59 11.83 -14.67
CA ARG A 18 -14.99 12.60 -15.75
C ARG A 18 -13.74 11.94 -16.36
N GLY A 19 -13.21 10.88 -15.75
CA GLY A 19 -11.94 10.27 -16.13
C GLY A 19 -10.72 11.08 -15.68
N ASP A 20 -10.87 12.04 -14.75
CA ASP A 20 -9.76 12.89 -14.27
C ASP A 20 -8.68 12.07 -13.54
N LEU A 21 -8.99 10.83 -13.13
CA LEU A 21 -8.09 9.91 -12.45
C LEU A 21 -7.54 8.81 -13.37
N ASP A 22 -7.86 8.86 -14.67
CA ASP A 22 -7.31 7.94 -15.66
C ASP A 22 -5.90 8.38 -16.07
N ASP A 23 -5.03 7.41 -16.36
CA ASP A 23 -3.64 7.62 -16.81
C ASP A 23 -2.78 8.56 -15.92
N LEU A 24 -3.05 8.56 -14.61
CA LEU A 24 -2.22 9.29 -13.65
C LEU A 24 -0.76 8.81 -13.69
N PRO A 25 0.22 9.67 -13.36
CA PRO A 25 1.61 9.24 -13.25
C PRO A 25 1.76 8.04 -12.30
N GLY A 26 2.22 6.92 -12.85
CA GLY A 26 2.36 5.68 -12.08
C GLY A 26 1.16 4.72 -12.17
N ALA A 27 0.09 5.07 -12.90
CA ALA A 27 -1.03 4.17 -13.17
C ALA A 27 -0.52 2.86 -13.80
N GLY A 28 -0.98 1.74 -13.24
CA GLY A 28 -0.57 0.38 -13.66
C GLY A 28 0.87 0.00 -13.33
N LYS A 29 1.69 0.89 -12.78
CA LYS A 29 3.07 0.57 -12.36
C LYS A 29 3.08 -0.01 -10.94
N PRO A 30 4.05 -0.89 -10.61
CA PRO A 30 4.24 -1.34 -9.24
C PRO A 30 4.45 -0.15 -8.30
N LEU A 31 3.83 -0.21 -7.12
CA LEU A 31 4.03 0.79 -6.08
C LEU A 31 5.47 0.73 -5.55
N ALA A 32 6.12 1.89 -5.38
CA ALA A 32 7.47 2.01 -4.82
C ALA A 32 7.53 1.81 -3.29
N LEU A 33 6.86 0.78 -2.77
CA LEU A 33 6.75 0.53 -1.32
C LEU A 33 8.10 0.12 -0.69
N GLU A 34 9.01 -0.43 -1.50
CA GLU A 34 10.31 -0.91 -1.02
C GLU A 34 11.27 0.21 -0.63
N GLU A 35 11.21 1.34 -1.34
CA GLU A 35 12.10 2.48 -1.10
C GLU A 35 11.71 3.23 0.18
N ASP A 36 10.41 3.43 0.38
CA ASP A 36 9.92 4.23 1.51
C ASP A 36 9.62 3.43 2.77
N SER A 37 9.38 2.12 2.66
CA SER A 37 8.99 1.22 3.76
C SER A 37 8.25 1.97 4.88
N PRO A 38 7.13 2.65 4.56
CA PRO A 38 6.56 3.70 5.43
C PRO A 38 6.07 3.15 6.77
N PHE A 39 5.86 1.83 6.84
CA PHE A 39 5.41 1.10 8.02
C PHE A 39 6.58 0.57 8.88
N VAL A 40 7.83 0.79 8.47
CA VAL A 40 9.03 0.36 9.19
C VAL A 40 9.79 1.59 9.69
N PRO A 41 10.07 1.68 11.01
CA PRO A 41 10.92 2.72 11.56
C PRO A 41 12.25 2.83 10.80
N PRO A 42 12.75 4.04 10.49
CA PRO A 42 13.94 4.25 9.65
C PRO A 42 15.15 3.37 10.04
N GLU A 43 15.40 3.23 11.33
CA GLU A 43 16.49 2.44 11.91
C GLU A 43 16.36 0.93 11.67
N LEU A 44 15.16 0.42 11.40
CA LEU A 44 14.90 -0.99 11.15
C LEU A 44 14.85 -1.34 9.65
N ARG A 45 14.68 -0.36 8.76
CA ARG A 45 14.46 -0.60 7.31
C ARG A 45 15.54 -1.46 6.67
N MET A 46 16.81 -1.20 6.98
CA MET A 46 17.93 -1.96 6.43
C MET A 46 17.94 -3.41 6.90
N ALA A 47 17.67 -3.66 8.18
CA ALA A 47 17.61 -5.02 8.72
C ALA A 47 16.49 -5.83 8.05
N TYR A 48 15.29 -5.26 7.93
CA TYR A 48 14.17 -5.91 7.24
C TYR A 48 14.46 -6.14 5.76
N LYS A 49 15.13 -5.20 5.07
CA LYS A 49 15.52 -5.36 3.67
C LYS A 49 16.52 -6.51 3.48
N VAL A 50 17.51 -6.65 4.38
CA VAL A 50 18.46 -7.77 4.35
C VAL A 50 17.74 -9.10 4.54
N LEU A 51 16.85 -9.21 5.53
CA LEU A 51 16.08 -10.43 5.79
C LEU A 51 15.22 -10.82 4.58
N LYS A 52 14.48 -9.86 4.02
CA LYS A 52 13.67 -10.07 2.81
C LYS A 52 14.52 -10.57 1.64
N ASN A 53 15.67 -9.94 1.39
CA ASN A 53 16.57 -10.33 0.30
C ASN A 53 17.19 -11.72 0.50
N ALA A 54 17.35 -12.16 1.74
CA ALA A 54 17.82 -13.51 2.09
C ALA A 54 16.71 -14.58 1.95
N GLY A 55 15.50 -14.20 1.53
CA GLY A 55 14.35 -15.11 1.43
C GLY A 55 13.71 -15.45 2.78
N TYR A 56 14.03 -14.69 3.84
CA TYR A 56 13.42 -14.89 5.14
C TYR A 56 11.97 -14.39 5.12
N ILE A 57 11.04 -15.27 5.50
CA ILE A 57 9.61 -14.96 5.60
C ILE A 57 9.27 -14.77 7.08
N PRO A 58 8.78 -13.59 7.49
CA PRO A 58 8.34 -13.39 8.87
C PRO A 58 7.17 -14.33 9.24
N PRO A 59 7.11 -14.85 10.48
CA PRO A 59 6.04 -15.75 10.93
C PRO A 59 4.64 -15.17 10.72
N GLU A 60 4.48 -13.85 10.78
CA GLU A 60 3.21 -13.16 10.57
C GLU A 60 2.69 -13.33 9.14
N ILE A 61 3.58 -13.43 8.16
CA ILE A 61 3.23 -13.67 6.75
C ILE A 61 2.84 -15.14 6.54
N GLU A 62 3.55 -16.07 7.18
CA GLU A 62 3.21 -17.49 7.15
C GLU A 62 1.81 -17.71 7.74
N LEU A 63 1.55 -17.17 8.92
CA LEU A 63 0.25 -17.26 9.58
C LEU A 63 -0.88 -16.67 8.73
N ARG A 64 -0.65 -15.54 8.05
CA ARG A 64 -1.65 -14.96 7.13
C ARG A 64 -1.95 -15.86 5.94
N ARG A 65 -0.93 -16.54 5.40
CA ARG A 65 -1.13 -17.48 4.30
C ARG A 65 -2.00 -18.65 4.75
N ASP A 66 -1.72 -19.19 5.93
CA ASP A 66 -2.46 -20.31 6.50
C ASP A 66 -3.93 -19.93 6.75
N ILE A 67 -4.19 -18.74 7.33
CA ILE A 67 -5.55 -18.22 7.53
C ILE A 67 -6.32 -18.08 6.20
N HIS A 68 -5.65 -17.64 5.12
CA HIS A 68 -6.31 -17.48 3.82
C HIS A 68 -6.59 -18.81 3.10
N SER A 69 -5.93 -19.89 3.51
CA SER A 69 -6.13 -21.24 2.96
C SER A 69 -7.18 -22.08 3.69
N LEU A 70 -7.76 -21.55 4.77
CA LEU A 70 -8.91 -22.10 5.49
C LEU A 70 -10.22 -21.62 4.85
#